data_AF-A0A3M6U2K2-F1
#
_entry.id   AF-A0A3M6U2K2-F1
#
_cell.length_a   1.000
_cell.length_b   1.000
_cell.length_c   1.000
_cell.angle_alpha   90.00
_cell.angle_beta   90.00
_cell.angle_gamma   90.00
#
_symmetry.space_group_name_H-M   'P 1'
#
loop_
_entity.id
_entity.type
_entity.pdbx_description
1 polymer ?
#
loop_
_entity_poly.entity_id
_entity_poly.type
_entity_poly.pdbx_seq_one_letter_code
_entity_poly.pdbx_strand_id
1 'polypeptide(L)'
;IAVVRREVGKIWPGNQKIYFKQNQANLLKLEEIASRLADTCSIPEIGFGREAIRLHILQWSQEKNRRIADGYDFEVEHTRAKRAKKSGMESPPS
;
A
#
# COMPACT_ATOMS: atom_id res chain seq x y z
N ILE A 1 -5.35 4.12 7.59
CA ILE A 1 -4.53 3.17 6.79
C ILE A 1 -4.43 3.53 5.30
N ALA A 2 -5.53 3.74 4.58
CA ALA A 2 -5.48 4.07 3.14
C ALA A 2 -4.64 5.33 2.84
N VAL A 3 -4.71 6.35 3.70
CA VAL A 3 -3.89 7.58 3.62
C VAL A 3 -2.40 7.28 3.71
N VAL A 4 -1.97 6.44 4.65
CA VAL A 4 -0.56 6.03 4.82
C VAL A 4 -0.04 5.43 3.51
N ARG A 5 -0.76 4.46 2.94
CA ARG A 5 -0.37 3.81 1.68
C ARG A 5 -0.28 4.79 0.50
N ARG A 6 -1.22 5.73 0.41
CA ARG A 6 -1.22 6.76 -0.63
C ARG A 6 0.02 7.66 -0.53
N GLU A 7 0.32 8.15 0.68
CA GLU A 7 1.48 9.03 0.88
C GLU A 7 2.81 8.30 0.67
N VAL A 8 2.92 7.07 1.16
CA VAL A 8 4.10 6.22 0.94
C VAL A 8 4.31 5.92 -0.55
N GLY A 9 3.22 5.68 -1.30
CA GLY A 9 3.29 5.45 -2.74
C GLY A 9 3.81 6.63 -3.55
N LYS A 10 3.76 7.86 -3.02
CA LYS A 10 4.37 9.05 -3.65
C LYS A 10 5.89 9.07 -3.48
N ILE A 11 6.40 8.54 -2.36
CA ILE A 11 7.84 8.52 -2.06
C ILE A 11 8.54 7.39 -2.82
N TRP A 12 7.88 6.23 -2.88
CA TRP A 12 8.40 5.04 -3.58
C TRP A 12 7.39 4.58 -4.64
N PRO A 13 7.33 5.26 -5.79
CA PRO A 13 6.39 4.94 -6.86
C PRO A 13 6.76 3.65 -7.61
N GLY A 14 5.83 3.17 -8.43
CA GLY A 14 6.04 2.10 -9.40
C GLY A 14 6.63 0.81 -8.81
N ASN A 15 7.47 0.15 -9.61
CA ASN A 15 8.07 -1.15 -9.29
C ASN A 15 9.40 -1.05 -8.51
N GLN A 16 9.65 0.08 -7.85
CA GLN A 16 10.85 0.25 -7.04
C GLN A 16 10.78 -0.58 -5.76
N LYS A 17 11.76 -1.47 -5.57
CA LYS A 17 11.93 -2.21 -4.31
C LYS A 17 12.50 -1.31 -3.22
N ILE A 18 11.96 -1.44 -2.02
CA ILE A 18 12.28 -0.58 -0.88
C ILE A 18 13.03 -1.39 0.17
N TYR A 19 14.29 -1.03 0.43
CA TYR A 19 15.10 -1.65 1.47
C TYR A 19 15.54 -0.57 2.46
N PHE A 20 15.34 -0.80 3.77
CA PHE A 20 15.68 0.17 4.82
C PHE A 20 17.01 -0.13 5.52
N LYS A 21 17.36 -1.43 5.70
CA LYS A 21 18.59 -1.83 6.41
C LYS A 21 19.87 -1.36 5.74
N GLN A 22 19.88 -1.31 4.41
CA GLN A 22 21.07 -1.00 3.60
C GLN A 22 21.01 0.40 2.95
N ASN A 23 19.91 1.14 3.13
CA ASN A 23 19.72 2.43 2.49
C ASN A 23 19.28 3.47 3.53
N GLN A 24 20.26 4.26 3.98
CA GLN A 24 20.05 5.29 4.99
C GLN A 24 19.11 6.40 4.51
N ALA A 25 19.09 6.72 3.21
CA ALA A 25 18.15 7.69 2.66
C ALA A 25 16.70 7.21 2.75
N ASN A 26 16.44 5.92 2.52
CA ASN A 26 15.11 5.34 2.74
C ASN A 26 14.71 5.34 4.21
N LEU A 27 15.68 5.11 5.12
CA LEU A 27 15.42 5.15 6.55
C LEU A 27 15.05 6.58 7.00
N LEU A 28 15.77 7.60 6.53
CA LEU A 28 15.40 9.00 6.80
C LEU A 28 14.00 9.34 6.28
N LYS A 29 13.70 8.95 5.03
CA LYS A 29 12.36 9.14 4.43
C LYS A 29 11.25 8.44 5.22
N LEU A 30 11.53 7.25 5.76
CA LEU A 30 10.61 6.51 6.63
C LEU A 30 10.30 7.29 7.91
N GLU A 31 11.33 7.78 8.59
CA GLU A 31 11.15 8.54 9.83
C GLU A 31 10.41 9.86 9.57
N GLU A 32 10.70 10.54 8.47
CA GLU A 32 10.04 11.78 8.05
C GLU A 32 8.55 11.57 7.79
N ILE A 33 8.19 10.59 6.94
CA ILE A 33 6.78 10.34 6.62
C ILE A 33 6.02 9.80 7.83
N ALA A 34 6.65 9.00 8.69
CA ALA A 34 6.03 8.50 9.91
C ALA A 34 5.71 9.64 10.89
N SER A 35 6.62 10.60 11.07
CA SER A 35 6.38 11.79 11.87
C SER A 35 5.26 12.66 11.28
N ARG A 36 5.33 12.98 9.99
CA ARG A 36 4.32 13.81 9.31
C ARG A 36 2.91 13.20 9.35
N LEU A 37 2.83 11.87 9.21
CA LEU A 37 1.56 11.15 9.30
C LEU A 37 1.07 11.00 10.75
N ALA A 38 1.97 10.98 11.74
CA ALA A 38 1.56 10.93 13.13
C ALA A 38 0.74 12.18 13.52
N ASP A 39 1.10 13.35 13.01
CA ASP A 39 0.36 14.60 13.31
C ASP A 39 -1.09 14.58 12.81
N THR A 40 -1.38 13.80 11.76
CA THR A 40 -2.69 13.80 11.09
C THR A 40 -3.49 12.50 11.27
N CYS A 41 -2.80 11.39 11.51
CA CYS A 41 -3.38 10.05 11.50
C CYS A 41 -3.24 9.34 12.85
N SER A 42 -2.65 9.96 13.87
CA SER A 42 -2.59 9.34 15.20
C SER A 42 -3.97 9.27 15.83
N ILE A 43 -4.27 8.12 16.44
CA ILE A 43 -5.49 7.88 17.19
C ILE A 43 -5.04 7.41 18.59
N PRO A 44 -4.86 8.35 19.54
CA PRO A 44 -4.27 8.06 20.85
C PRO A 44 -5.10 7.07 21.66
N GLU A 45 -6.43 7.09 21.50
CA GLU A 45 -7.39 6.21 22.19
C GLU A 45 -7.12 4.72 21.97
N ILE A 46 -6.54 4.35 20.82
CA ILE A 46 -6.21 2.96 20.47
C ILE A 46 -4.70 2.71 20.42
N GLY A 47 -3.89 3.65 20.94
CA GLY A 47 -2.42 3.57 20.89
C GLY A 47 -1.84 3.63 19.47
N PHE A 48 -2.60 4.11 18.48
CA PHE A 48 -2.13 4.22 17.11
C PHE A 48 -1.37 5.53 16.93
N GLY A 49 -0.06 5.50 17.17
CA GLY A 49 0.82 6.66 17.02
C GLY A 49 1.89 6.48 15.93
N ARG A 50 2.92 7.31 16.00
CA ARG A 50 4.09 7.30 15.08
C ARG A 50 4.68 5.91 14.87
N GLU A 51 4.89 5.14 15.94
CA GLU A 51 5.51 3.81 15.82
C GLU A 51 4.59 2.81 15.11
N ALA A 52 3.29 2.85 15.37
CA ALA A 52 2.32 2.03 14.66
C ALA A 52 2.28 2.36 13.16
N ILE A 53 2.36 3.66 12.82
CA ILE A 53 2.45 4.13 11.42
C ILE A 53 3.75 3.62 10.78
N ARG A 54 4.88 3.75 11.46
CA ARG A 54 6.19 3.28 10.99
C ARG A 54 6.18 1.78 10.70
N LEU A 55 5.69 0.96 11.63
CA LEU A 55 5.54 -0.48 11.45
C LEU A 55 4.63 -0.82 10.26
N HIS A 56 3.55 -0.06 10.08
CA HIS A 56 2.65 -0.25 8.94
C HIS A 56 3.36 0.02 7.60
N ILE A 57 4.19 1.06 7.52
CA ILE A 57 4.98 1.37 6.32
C ILE A 57 5.99 0.27 6.02
N LEU A 58 6.67 -0.26 7.05
CA LEU A 58 7.60 -1.37 6.91
C LEU A 58 6.91 -2.63 6.35
N GLN A 59 5.77 -3.01 6.94
CA GLN A 59 4.97 -4.15 6.47
C GLN A 59 4.50 -3.97 5.03
N TRP A 60 3.98 -2.79 4.70
CA TRP A 60 3.54 -2.48 3.34
C TRP A 60 4.69 -2.56 2.33
N SER A 61 5.89 -2.08 2.71
CA SER A 61 7.07 -2.11 1.85
C SER A 61 7.57 -3.53 1.59
N GLN A 62 7.54 -4.40 2.61
CA GLN A 62 7.86 -5.82 2.46
C GLN A 62 6.87 -6.52 1.54
N GLU A 63 5.57 -6.28 1.72
CA GLU A 63 4.52 -6.82 0.85
C GLU A 63 4.67 -6.33 -0.60
N LYS A 64 4.99 -5.05 -0.78
CA LYS A 64 5.28 -4.48 -2.10
C LYS A 64 6.45 -5.19 -2.76
N ASN A 65 7.57 -5.37 -2.06
CA ASN A 65 8.74 -6.07 -2.59
C ASN A 65 8.43 -7.52 -2.97
N ARG A 66 7.63 -8.22 -2.15
CA ARG A 66 7.17 -9.59 -2.43
C ARG A 66 6.37 -9.63 -3.73
N ARG A 67 5.39 -8.74 -3.86
CA ARG A 67 4.57 -8.63 -5.09
C ARG A 67 5.41 -8.35 -6.34
N ILE A 68 6.38 -7.44 -6.26
CA ILE A 68 7.30 -7.17 -7.37
C ILE A 68 8.12 -8.43 -7.71
N ALA A 69 8.56 -9.18 -6.69
CA ALA A 69 9.28 -10.44 -6.92
C ALA A 69 8.39 -11.52 -7.55
N ASP A 70 7.10 -11.53 -7.22
CA ASP A 70 6.08 -12.43 -7.80
C ASP A 70 5.63 -11.98 -9.21
N GLY A 71 6.19 -10.90 -9.75
CA GLY A 71 5.87 -10.39 -11.10
C GLY A 71 4.67 -9.44 -11.16
N TYR A 72 4.19 -8.93 -10.02
CA TYR A 72 3.17 -7.88 -10.00
C TYR A 72 3.76 -6.54 -10.48
N ASP A 73 3.06 -5.90 -11.41
CA ASP A 73 3.45 -4.61 -11.98
C ASP A 73 2.56 -3.48 -11.42
N PHE A 74 3.15 -2.59 -10.62
CA PHE A 74 2.49 -1.43 -10.03
C PHE A 74 2.30 -0.25 -11.01
N GLU A 75 2.92 -0.30 -12.19
CA GLU A 75 2.81 0.72 -13.23
C GLU A 75 1.78 0.36 -14.30
N VAL A 76 1.48 -0.93 -14.45
CA VAL A 76 0.36 -1.38 -15.28
C VAL A 76 -0.94 -0.96 -14.63
N GLU A 77 -1.78 -0.23 -15.38
CA GLU A 77 -3.13 0.10 -14.97
C GLU A 77 -3.92 -1.20 -14.82
N HIS A 78 -4.01 -1.71 -13.60
CA HIS A 78 -4.89 -2.82 -13.28
C HIS A 78 -6.33 -2.31 -13.35
N THR A 79 -6.92 -2.29 -14.55
CA THR A 79 -8.36 -2.17 -14.71
C THR A 79 -8.99 -3.27 -13.88
N ARG A 80 -9.60 -2.86 -12.76
CA ARG A 80 -10.29 -3.75 -11.83
C ARG A 80 -11.25 -4.59 -12.66
N ALA A 81 -11.02 -5.90 -12.77
CA ALA A 81 -11.90 -6.79 -13.52
C ALA A 81 -13.32 -6.55 -13.01
N LYS A 82 -14.18 -5.93 -13.83
CA LYS A 82 -15.60 -5.79 -13.53
C LYS A 82 -16.12 -7.22 -13.41
N ARG A 83 -16.52 -7.64 -12.21
CA ARG A 83 -17.28 -8.89 -12.05
C ARG A 83 -18.46 -8.79 -13.01
N ALA A 84 -18.42 -9.55 -14.11
CA ALA A 84 -19.58 -9.69 -14.98
C ALA A 84 -20.70 -10.28 -14.11
N LYS A 85 -21.77 -9.51 -13.89
CA LYS A 85 -23.02 -10.08 -13.39
C LYS A 85 -23.47 -11.08 -14.45
N LYS A 86 -23.43 -12.37 -14.11
CA LYS A 86 -24.04 -13.43 -14.91
C LYS A 86 -25.54 -13.10 -14.95
N SER A 87 -26.02 -12.51 -16.04
CA SER A 87 -27.46 -12.36 -16.28
C SER A 87 -28.03 -13.76 -16.37
N GLY A 88 -29.04 -14.04 -15.53
CA GLY A 88 -29.79 -15.29 -15.56
C GLY A 88 -30.28 -15.56 -16.97
N MET A 89 -29.94 -16.73 -17.48
CA MET A 89 -30.46 -17.23 -18.73
C MET A 89 -31.85 -17.78 -18.38
N GLU A 90 -32.88 -16.96 -18.56
CA GLU A 90 -34.26 -17.42 -18.61
C GLU A 90 -34.39 -18.43 -19.76
N SER A 91 -34.92 -19.61 -19.43
CA SER A 91 -35.24 -20.67 -20.37
C SER A 91 -36.22 -20.18 -21.44
N PRO A 92 -36.03 -20.49 -22.73
CA PRO A 92 -37.09 -20.27 -23.71
C PRO A 92 -38.14 -21.39 -23.59
N PRO A 93 -39.44 -21.08 -23.68
CA PRO A 93 -40.47 -22.09 -23.79
C PRO A 93 -40.58 -22.56 -25.25
N SER A 94 -40.72 -23.87 -25.45
CA SER A 94 -41.73 -24.54 -26.29
C SER A 94 -41.39 -26.01 -26.39
#